data_AF-A0AAW2P3W3-F1
#
_entry.id   AF-A0AAW2P3W3-F1
#
_cell.length_a   1.000
_cell.length_b   1.000
_cell.length_c   1.000
_cell.angle_alpha   90.00
_cell.angle_beta   90.00
_cell.angle_gamma   90.00
#
_symmetry.space_group_name_H-M   'P 1'
#
loop_
_entity.id
_entity.type
_entity.pdbx_description
1 polymer ?
#
loop_
_entity_poly.entity_id
_entity_poly.type
_entity_poly.pdbx_seq_one_letter_code
_entity_poly.pdbx_strand_id
1 'polypeptide(L)'
;MLTVLLQKVKHLPLYGQNVVEYTELITCLLGKSPDSGLKQQNNEIVDKCLTSDVIKCIFETLHSQNELLANHPNSRIYNTLSGLVEFDGYYLESEPCVACSSPEVPYSRMKLESLKSETKFTDNRIIVKCTGSYTIQSVTMNVHDARKSKSVKVLNLYYKTGLCLICRS
;
A
#
# COMPACT_ATOMS: atom_id res chain seq x y z
N MET A 1 12.15 15.67 -12.46
CA MET A 1 11.22 14.55 -12.15
C MET A 1 11.80 13.21 -12.61
N LEU A 2 12.21 13.08 -13.87
CA LEU A 2 12.77 11.83 -14.42
C LEU A 2 14.06 11.36 -13.72
N THR A 3 14.98 12.28 -13.41
CA THR A 3 16.21 11.98 -12.67
C THR A 3 15.94 11.43 -11.26
N VAL A 4 14.89 11.92 -10.59
CA VAL A 4 14.45 11.41 -9.28
C VAL A 4 13.89 10.00 -9.42
N LEU A 5 13.07 9.75 -10.45
CA LEU A 5 12.58 8.39 -10.75
C LEU A 5 13.73 7.42 -11.02
N LEU A 6 14.74 7.83 -11.80
CA LEU A 6 15.89 6.99 -12.12
C LEU A 6 16.79 6.72 -10.90
N GLN A 7 16.93 7.68 -9.99
CA GLN A 7 17.62 7.45 -8.71
C GLN A 7 16.90 6.42 -7.81
N LYS A 8 15.59 6.25 -7.99
CA LYS A 8 14.81 5.25 -7.26
C LYS A 8 14.96 3.83 -7.80
N VAL A 9 15.53 3.62 -9.00
CA VAL A 9 15.81 2.28 -9.57
C VAL A 9 16.62 1.43 -8.58
N LYS A 10 17.61 2.02 -7.91
CA LYS A 10 18.46 1.32 -6.93
C LYS A 10 17.67 0.74 -5.74
N HIS A 11 16.49 1.28 -5.47
CA HIS A 11 15.63 0.88 -4.37
C HIS A 11 14.45 0.03 -4.84
N LEU A 12 14.44 -0.43 -6.10
CA LEU A 12 13.37 -1.22 -6.70
C LEU A 12 12.83 -2.35 -5.80
N PRO A 13 13.66 -3.15 -5.10
CA PRO A 13 13.18 -4.22 -4.22
C PRO A 13 12.39 -3.74 -3.00
N LEU A 14 12.57 -2.48 -2.59
CA LEU A 14 11.93 -1.90 -1.41
C LEU A 14 10.52 -1.35 -1.70
N TYR A 15 10.12 -1.28 -2.97
CA TYR A 15 8.83 -0.70 -3.36
C TYR A 15 7.63 -1.65 -3.18
N GLY A 16 7.87 -2.94 -2.91
CA GLY A 16 6.81 -3.92 -2.72
C GLY A 16 5.84 -3.93 -3.89
N GLN A 17 4.53 -3.81 -3.65
CA GLN A 17 3.52 -3.77 -4.71
C GLN A 17 3.69 -2.57 -5.66
N ASN A 18 4.17 -1.42 -5.15
CA ASN A 18 4.42 -0.21 -5.96
C ASN A 18 5.50 -0.42 -7.04
N VAL A 19 6.20 -1.57 -7.03
CA VAL A 19 7.17 -1.93 -8.06
C VAL A 19 6.51 -2.11 -9.42
N VAL A 20 5.22 -2.51 -9.48
CA VAL A 20 4.50 -2.76 -10.73
C VAL A 20 4.26 -1.43 -11.44
N GLU A 21 3.66 -0.45 -10.76
CA GLU A 21 3.42 0.89 -11.28
C GLU A 21 4.74 1.59 -11.64
N TYR A 22 5.77 1.39 -10.82
CA TYR A 22 7.10 1.90 -11.13
C TYR A 22 7.69 1.27 -12.40
N THR A 23 7.55 -0.06 -12.56
CA THR A 23 8.06 -0.79 -13.73
C THR A 23 7.28 -0.41 -14.99
N GLU A 24 5.96 -0.19 -14.90
CA GLU A 24 5.14 0.32 -16.00
C GLU A 24 5.56 1.74 -16.40
N LEU A 25 5.79 2.62 -15.43
CA LEU A 25 6.30 3.98 -15.68
C LEU A 25 7.66 3.93 -16.38
N ILE A 26 8.60 3.12 -15.91
CA ILE A 26 9.90 2.94 -16.57
C ILE A 26 9.73 2.35 -17.98
N THR A 27 8.83 1.38 -18.18
CA THR A 27 8.56 0.77 -19.48
C THR A 27 7.98 1.79 -20.47
N CYS A 28 7.07 2.63 -20.00
CA CYS A 28 6.51 3.75 -20.75
C CYS A 28 7.60 4.76 -21.15
N LEU A 29 8.51 5.07 -20.22
CA LEU A 29 9.64 5.97 -20.45
C LEU A 29 10.69 5.40 -21.41
N LEU A 30 10.88 4.09 -21.44
CA LEU A 30 11.80 3.39 -22.35
C LEU A 30 11.20 3.13 -23.75
N GLY A 31 9.99 3.63 -24.02
CA GLY A 31 9.45 3.74 -25.38
C GLY A 31 8.82 2.47 -25.97
N LYS A 32 8.59 1.41 -25.18
CA LYS A 32 7.78 0.26 -25.62
C LYS A 32 6.29 0.56 -25.43
N SER A 33 5.77 1.59 -26.10
CA SER A 33 4.33 1.82 -26.18
C SER A 33 3.82 1.47 -27.59
N PRO A 34 2.85 0.54 -27.72
CA PRO A 34 2.12 0.33 -28.95
C PRO A 34 1.02 1.40 -29.03
N ASP A 35 1.36 2.65 -29.35
CA ASP A 35 0.54 3.46 -30.27
C ASP A 35 1.08 4.89 -30.50
N SER A 36 0.75 5.35 -31.70
CA SER A 36 1.12 6.57 -32.42
C SER A 36 0.67 7.90 -31.79
N GLY A 37 1.52 8.93 -31.87
CA GLY A 37 1.08 10.34 -31.83
C GLY A 37 2.04 11.35 -31.21
N LEU A 38 2.68 11.03 -30.08
CA LEU A 38 3.46 11.98 -29.25
C LEU A 38 4.99 11.78 -29.32
N LYS A 39 5.48 11.19 -30.41
CA LYS A 39 6.81 10.55 -30.47
C LYS A 39 8.02 11.50 -30.53
N GLN A 40 7.88 12.75 -30.96
CA GLN A 40 9.06 13.59 -31.26
C GLN A 40 9.68 14.24 -30.00
N GLN A 41 8.88 14.86 -29.12
CA GLN A 41 9.42 15.55 -27.94
C GLN A 41 9.86 14.60 -26.81
N ASN A 42 9.15 13.46 -26.64
CA ASN A 42 9.49 12.51 -25.59
C ASN A 42 10.80 11.77 -25.88
N ASN A 43 11.09 11.45 -27.15
CA ASN A 43 12.33 10.75 -27.50
C ASN A 43 13.59 11.58 -27.21
N GLU A 44 13.58 12.90 -27.42
CA GLU A 44 14.75 13.74 -27.11
C GLU A 44 15.03 13.88 -25.61
N ILE A 45 13.98 13.88 -24.77
CA ILE A 45 14.12 13.95 -23.32
C ILE A 45 14.59 12.60 -22.77
N VAL A 46 14.05 11.50 -23.30
CA VAL A 46 14.44 10.13 -22.95
C VAL A 46 15.91 9.89 -23.33
N ASP A 47 16.34 10.29 -24.53
CA ASP A 47 17.72 10.13 -25.01
C ASP A 47 18.73 10.93 -24.16
N LYS A 48 18.35 12.14 -23.70
CA LYS A 48 19.16 12.93 -22.76
C LYS A 48 19.26 12.34 -21.35
N CYS A 49 18.34 11.44 -20.99
CA CYS A 49 18.23 10.91 -19.64
C CYS A 49 18.67 9.45 -19.50
N LEU A 50 18.64 8.69 -20.58
CA LEU A 50 19.22 7.34 -20.67
C LEU A 50 20.73 7.45 -20.94
N THR A 51 21.43 8.15 -20.06
CA THR A 51 22.89 8.20 -20.11
C THR A 51 23.46 6.82 -19.83
N SER A 52 24.68 6.58 -20.30
CA SER A 52 25.42 5.31 -20.07
C SER A 52 25.44 4.91 -18.59
N ASP A 53 25.58 5.89 -17.69
CA ASP A 53 25.58 5.66 -16.23
C ASP A 53 24.24 5.15 -15.69
N VAL A 54 23.13 5.65 -16.23
CA VAL A 54 21.78 5.22 -15.83
C VAL A 54 21.51 3.79 -16.31
N ILE A 55 21.86 3.51 -17.58
CA ILE A 55 21.72 2.17 -18.16
C ILE A 55 22.56 1.16 -17.36
N LYS A 56 23.81 1.52 -17.05
CA LYS A 56 24.69 0.70 -16.21
C LYS A 56 24.10 0.47 -14.82
N CYS A 57 23.57 1.52 -14.18
CA CYS A 57 22.92 1.40 -12.88
C CYS A 57 21.70 0.45 -12.91
N ILE A 58 20.86 0.53 -13.94
CA ILE A 58 19.71 -0.37 -14.12
C ILE A 58 20.23 -1.81 -14.26
N PHE A 59 21.21 -2.03 -15.13
CA PHE A 59 21.77 -3.36 -15.37
C PHE A 59 22.38 -3.96 -14.10
N GLU A 60 23.22 -3.21 -13.38
CA GLU A 60 23.83 -3.65 -12.12
C GLU A 60 22.78 -3.98 -11.05
N THR A 61 21.71 -3.17 -10.97
CA THR A 61 20.61 -3.41 -10.03
C THR A 61 19.85 -4.69 -10.36
N LEU A 62 19.48 -4.88 -11.62
CA LEU A 62 18.79 -6.09 -12.09
C LEU A 62 19.67 -7.34 -11.94
N HIS A 63 20.95 -7.22 -12.26
CA HIS A 63 21.90 -8.33 -12.12
C HIS A 63 22.05 -8.73 -10.65
N SER A 64 22.24 -7.77 -9.74
CA SER A 64 22.29 -8.02 -8.30
C SER A 64 21.02 -8.70 -7.77
N GLN A 65 19.84 -8.27 -8.24
CA GLN A 65 18.57 -8.91 -7.88
C GLN A 65 18.48 -10.34 -8.41
N ASN A 66 18.88 -10.59 -9.65
CA ASN A 66 18.89 -11.93 -10.22
C ASN A 66 19.83 -12.87 -9.45
N GLU A 67 21.00 -12.38 -9.03
CA GLU A 67 21.93 -13.15 -8.19
C GLU A 67 21.30 -13.49 -6.83
N LEU A 68 20.61 -12.54 -6.19
CA LEU A 68 19.90 -12.80 -4.93
C LEU A 68 18.80 -13.87 -5.09
N LEU A 69 18.03 -13.80 -6.17
CA LEU A 69 16.98 -14.79 -6.47
C LEU A 69 17.56 -16.17 -6.79
N ALA A 70 18.65 -16.22 -7.55
CA ALA A 70 19.33 -17.48 -7.87
C ALA A 70 19.86 -18.18 -6.61
N ASN A 71 20.44 -17.39 -5.69
CA ASN A 71 21.00 -17.87 -4.43
C ASN A 71 19.98 -18.01 -3.30
N HIS A 72 18.70 -17.72 -3.55
CA HIS A 72 17.66 -17.79 -2.54
C HIS A 72 17.49 -19.23 -2.01
N PRO A 73 17.38 -19.47 -0.68
CA PRO A 73 17.33 -20.81 -0.10
C PRO A 73 16.26 -21.72 -0.72
N ASN A 74 15.09 -21.14 -1.03
CA ASN A 74 13.96 -21.85 -1.63
C ASN A 74 13.94 -21.83 -3.18
N SER A 75 14.89 -21.19 -3.86
CA SER A 75 14.88 -21.03 -5.33
C SER A 75 14.79 -22.37 -6.05
N ARG A 76 15.52 -23.38 -5.56
CA ARG A 76 15.53 -24.73 -6.12
C ARG A 76 14.17 -25.41 -6.02
N ILE A 77 13.43 -25.15 -4.95
CA ILE A 77 12.10 -25.75 -4.73
C ILE A 77 11.11 -25.11 -5.70
N TYR A 78 11.08 -23.77 -5.80
CA TYR A 78 10.22 -23.09 -6.78
C TYR A 78 10.53 -23.50 -8.22
N ASN A 79 11.80 -23.61 -8.60
CA ASN A 79 12.18 -24.04 -9.94
C ASN A 79 11.75 -25.48 -10.27
N THR A 80 11.69 -26.35 -9.26
CA THR A 80 11.23 -27.73 -9.45
C THR A 80 9.70 -27.77 -9.55
N LEU A 81 9.01 -27.00 -8.71
CA LEU A 81 7.55 -26.97 -8.67
C LEU A 81 6.92 -26.17 -9.81
N SER A 82 7.65 -25.22 -10.42
CA SER A 82 7.13 -24.38 -11.52
C SER A 82 6.76 -25.19 -12.76
N GLY A 83 7.33 -26.39 -12.94
CA GLY A 83 6.93 -27.33 -13.98
C GLY A 83 5.63 -28.09 -13.69
N LEU A 84 5.11 -28.00 -12.46
CA LEU A 84 3.93 -28.72 -12.00
C LEU A 84 2.76 -27.79 -11.67
N VAL A 85 3.06 -26.59 -11.17
CA VAL A 85 2.07 -25.62 -10.69
C VAL A 85 2.53 -24.20 -11.03
N GLU A 86 1.59 -23.37 -11.47
CA GLU A 86 1.82 -21.94 -11.64
C GLU A 86 1.78 -21.24 -10.28
N PHE A 87 2.84 -20.52 -9.94
CA PHE A 87 2.90 -19.70 -8.75
C PHE A 87 2.63 -18.24 -9.10
N ASP A 88 1.66 -17.62 -8.44
CA ASP A 88 1.38 -16.19 -8.46
C ASP A 88 2.00 -15.45 -7.26
N GLY A 89 2.84 -16.12 -6.48
CA GLY A 89 3.47 -15.57 -5.28
C GLY A 89 4.53 -16.47 -4.64
N TYR A 90 5.04 -16.02 -3.49
CA TYR A 90 6.08 -16.70 -2.72
C TYR A 90 5.48 -17.36 -1.47
N TYR A 91 5.26 -18.68 -1.53
CA TYR A 91 4.53 -19.46 -0.53
C TYR A 91 5.40 -20.23 0.47
N LEU A 92 6.70 -20.37 0.18
CA LEU A 92 7.64 -21.18 0.96
C LEU A 92 8.51 -20.35 1.91
N GLU A 93 8.28 -19.03 1.97
CA GLU A 93 9.07 -18.11 2.77
C GLU A 93 8.59 -18.08 4.23
N SER A 94 9.55 -18.12 5.16
CA SER A 94 9.27 -18.10 6.61
C SER A 94 9.19 -16.68 7.18
N GLU A 95 9.88 -15.73 6.55
CA GLU A 95 9.79 -14.31 6.90
C GLU A 95 8.69 -13.67 6.05
N PRO A 96 7.73 -12.96 6.66
CA PRO A 96 6.63 -12.41 5.90
C PRO A 96 7.17 -11.21 5.10
N CYS A 97 7.24 -11.34 3.77
CA CYS A 97 7.78 -10.30 2.90
C CYS A 97 7.12 -8.95 3.20
N VAL A 98 7.85 -7.83 3.11
CA VAL A 98 7.26 -6.49 3.33
C VAL A 98 6.13 -6.19 2.32
N ALA A 99 6.17 -6.86 1.15
CA ALA A 99 5.12 -6.84 0.13
C ALA A 99 3.95 -7.80 0.38
N CYS A 100 4.17 -8.89 1.14
CA CYS A 100 3.18 -9.95 1.36
C CYS A 100 2.63 -9.98 2.80
N SER A 101 3.26 -9.25 3.73
CA SER A 101 2.81 -8.97 5.10
C SER A 101 1.65 -7.98 5.14
N SER A 102 1.46 -7.25 4.04
CA SER A 102 0.31 -6.39 3.85
C SER A 102 -0.43 -6.88 2.61
N PRO A 103 -1.18 -7.99 2.68
CA PRO A 103 -2.44 -7.92 1.97
C PRO A 103 -3.08 -6.64 2.54
N GLU A 104 -3.25 -5.61 1.71
CA GLU A 104 -4.23 -4.58 2.00
C GLU A 104 -5.56 -5.34 2.09
N VAL A 105 -5.82 -5.95 3.24
CA VAL A 105 -7.14 -6.47 3.54
C VAL A 105 -7.98 -5.20 3.51
N PRO A 106 -8.84 -5.04 2.50
CA PRO A 106 -9.55 -3.80 2.33
C PRO A 106 -10.30 -3.51 3.62
N TYR A 107 -10.17 -2.29 4.13
CA TYR A 107 -10.89 -1.88 5.32
C TYR A 107 -12.38 -2.14 5.09
N SER A 108 -12.97 -2.99 5.92
CA SER A 108 -14.39 -3.31 5.82
C SER A 108 -15.21 -2.24 6.54
N ARG A 109 -16.27 -1.77 5.88
CA ARG A 109 -17.23 -0.88 6.52
C ARG A 109 -18.07 -1.70 7.51
N MET A 110 -17.84 -1.46 8.79
CA MET A 110 -18.59 -2.11 9.87
C MET A 110 -19.38 -1.09 10.69
N LYS A 111 -20.54 -1.51 11.19
CA LYS A 111 -21.34 -0.70 12.11
C LYS A 111 -20.70 -0.74 13.50
N LEU A 112 -20.72 0.37 14.23
CA LEU A 112 -20.14 0.41 15.58
C LEU A 112 -20.84 -0.59 16.51
N GLU A 113 -22.11 -0.90 16.27
CA GLU A 113 -22.87 -1.91 17.00
C GLU A 113 -22.32 -3.34 16.88
N SER A 114 -21.63 -3.68 15.79
CA SER A 114 -21.03 -5.01 15.64
C SER A 114 -19.66 -5.13 16.31
N LEU A 115 -19.04 -3.99 16.63
CA LEU A 115 -17.70 -3.93 17.24
C LEU A 115 -17.76 -3.68 18.75
N LYS A 116 -18.90 -3.24 19.29
CA LYS A 116 -19.05 -2.85 20.69
C LYS A 116 -19.17 -4.06 21.62
N SER A 117 -18.44 -4.03 22.73
CA SER A 117 -18.65 -4.90 23.90
C SER A 117 -19.48 -4.19 24.97
N GLU A 118 -19.23 -2.90 25.19
CA GLU A 118 -19.94 -2.09 26.18
C GLU A 118 -20.14 -0.66 25.65
N THR A 119 -21.23 0.00 26.06
CA THR A 119 -21.44 1.43 25.81
C THR A 119 -21.87 2.13 27.09
N LYS A 120 -21.19 3.22 27.44
CA LYS A 120 -21.55 4.09 28.56
C LYS A 120 -21.93 5.46 28.04
N PHE A 121 -23.09 5.94 28.48
CA PHE A 121 -23.58 7.28 28.16
C PHE A 121 -23.42 8.17 29.38
N THR A 122 -22.85 9.35 29.17
CA THR A 122 -22.90 10.44 30.15
C THR A 122 -23.42 11.70 29.47
N ASP A 123 -23.59 12.78 30.22
CA ASP A 123 -24.29 13.99 29.74
C ASP A 123 -23.66 14.63 28.49
N ASN A 124 -22.35 14.51 28.32
CA ASN A 124 -21.57 15.11 27.24
C ASN A 124 -20.66 14.13 26.48
N ARG A 125 -20.73 12.83 26.74
CA ARG A 125 -19.90 11.84 26.04
C ARG A 125 -20.55 10.47 25.95
N ILE A 126 -20.20 9.76 24.88
CA ILE A 126 -20.53 8.37 24.63
C ILE A 126 -19.21 7.61 24.60
N ILE A 127 -19.08 6.64 25.48
CA ILE A 127 -17.88 5.81 25.61
C ILE A 127 -18.22 4.43 25.06
N VAL A 128 -17.51 3.99 24.01
CA VAL A 128 -17.68 2.68 23.41
C VAL A 128 -16.41 1.86 23.64
N LYS A 129 -16.56 0.71 24.30
CA LYS A 129 -15.51 -0.30 24.41
C LYS A 129 -15.68 -1.29 23.27
N CYS A 130 -14.63 -1.55 22.52
CA CYS A 130 -14.66 -2.50 21.42
C CYS A 130 -14.45 -3.94 21.94
N THR A 131 -14.87 -4.95 21.17
CA THR A 131 -14.62 -6.37 21.45
C THR A 131 -13.15 -6.77 21.26
N GLY A 132 -12.40 -5.96 20.51
CA GLY A 132 -10.97 -6.16 20.23
C GLY A 132 -10.30 -4.87 19.77
N SER A 133 -9.05 -5.01 19.34
CA SER A 133 -8.28 -3.93 18.73
C SER A 133 -8.59 -3.84 17.25
N TYR A 134 -8.87 -2.62 16.75
CA TYR A 134 -9.18 -2.36 15.35
C TYR A 134 -8.35 -1.19 14.85
N THR A 135 -7.88 -1.28 13.61
CA THR A 135 -7.30 -0.14 12.88
C THR A 135 -8.43 0.62 12.18
N ILE A 136 -8.47 1.94 12.34
CA ILE A 136 -9.54 2.78 11.82
C ILE A 136 -9.00 3.64 10.68
N GLN A 137 -9.53 3.46 9.47
CA GLN A 137 -9.21 4.32 8.33
C GLN A 137 -10.15 5.52 8.23
N SER A 138 -11.45 5.32 8.44
CA SER A 138 -12.45 6.37 8.35
C SER A 138 -13.61 6.12 9.31
N VAL A 139 -14.27 7.21 9.75
CA VAL A 139 -15.46 7.16 10.60
C VAL A 139 -16.57 7.97 9.93
N THR A 140 -17.75 7.37 9.79
CA THR A 140 -18.95 8.06 9.33
C THR A 140 -19.94 8.12 10.49
N MET A 141 -20.36 9.33 10.85
CA MET A 141 -21.30 9.54 11.95
C MET A 141 -22.51 10.34 11.47
N ASN A 142 -23.70 9.78 11.69
CA ASN A 142 -24.96 10.47 11.44
C ASN A 142 -25.41 11.19 12.72
N VAL A 143 -25.47 12.51 12.67
CA VAL A 143 -25.92 13.33 13.80
C VAL A 143 -27.43 13.55 13.66
N HIS A 144 -28.21 12.87 14.48
CA HIS A 144 -29.66 13.06 14.56
C HIS A 144 -30.02 13.80 15.85
N ASP A 145 -30.92 14.79 15.74
CA ASP A 145 -31.36 15.57 16.90
C ASP A 145 -32.50 14.84 17.64
N ALA A 146 -32.12 14.00 18.61
CA ALA A 146 -33.09 13.23 19.39
C ALA A 146 -33.88 14.09 20.41
N ARG A 147 -33.42 15.29 20.75
CA ARG A 147 -34.13 16.22 21.66
C ARG A 147 -34.03 17.64 21.12
N LYS A 148 -35.14 18.13 20.57
CA LYS A 148 -35.40 19.47 19.99
C LYS A 148 -34.92 20.70 20.79
N SER A 149 -34.30 20.54 21.95
CA SER A 149 -33.94 21.63 22.87
C SER A 149 -32.46 22.01 22.87
N LYS A 150 -31.54 21.25 22.25
CA LYS A 150 -30.09 21.61 22.20
C LYS A 150 -29.39 21.09 20.94
N SER A 151 -28.93 22.01 20.08
CA SER A 151 -28.11 21.70 18.91
C SER A 151 -26.74 21.15 19.29
N VAL A 152 -26.21 20.21 18.49
CA VAL A 152 -24.81 19.76 18.60
C VAL A 152 -23.92 20.84 18.00
N LYS A 153 -23.03 21.44 18.80
CA LYS A 153 -22.11 22.47 18.28
C LYS A 153 -20.79 21.87 17.81
N VAL A 154 -20.21 20.97 18.61
CA VAL A 154 -18.96 20.30 18.28
C VAL A 154 -19.03 18.83 18.69
N LEU A 155 -18.48 17.98 17.84
CA LEU A 155 -18.32 16.56 18.10
C LEU A 155 -16.83 16.22 18.07
N ASN A 156 -16.31 15.77 19.20
CA ASN A 156 -14.91 15.39 19.32
C ASN A 156 -14.81 13.86 19.41
N LEU A 157 -14.05 13.27 18.51
CA LEU A 157 -13.75 11.84 18.53
C LEU A 157 -12.35 11.64 19.11
N TYR A 158 -12.27 10.93 20.23
CA TYR A 158 -11.03 10.52 20.86
C TYR A 158 -10.92 9.01 20.78
N TYR A 159 -9.72 8.52 20.51
CA TYR A 159 -9.41 7.10 20.56
C TYR A 159 -8.29 6.88 21.58
N LYS A 160 -8.42 5.81 22.35
CA LYS A 160 -7.36 5.24 23.20
C LYS A 160 -7.26 3.77 22.82
N THR A 161 -6.10 3.15 22.98
CA THR A 161 -5.93 1.70 22.77
C THR A 161 -7.00 0.95 23.59
N GLY A 162 -8.03 0.42 22.90
CA GLY A 162 -9.18 -0.26 23.50
C GLY A 162 -10.43 0.58 23.87
N LEU A 163 -10.48 1.89 23.59
CA LEU A 163 -11.63 2.75 23.93
C LEU A 163 -11.87 3.86 22.88
N CYS A 164 -13.07 3.93 22.31
CA CYS A 164 -13.52 5.04 21.47
C CYS A 164 -14.43 5.97 22.29
N LEU A 165 -14.11 7.25 22.34
CA LEU A 165 -14.79 8.29 23.10
C LEU A 165 -15.35 9.32 22.13
N ILE A 166 -16.68 9.43 22.07
CA ILE A 166 -17.36 10.45 21.28
C ILE A 166 -17.89 11.51 22.26
N CYS A 167 -17.25 12.67 22.34
CA CYS A 167 -17.72 13.80 23.13
C CYS A 167 -18.64 14.70 22.31
N ARG A 168 -19.80 15.03 22.87
CA ARG A 168 -20.76 16.02 22.36
C ARG A 168 -20.65 17.26 23.25
N SER A 169 -20.25 18.41 22.70
CA SER A 169 -20.33 19.71 23.41
C SER A 169 -21.52 20.53 22.93
#